data_AF-A0A7J5EUT9-F1
#
_entry.id   AF-A0A7J5EUT9-F1
#
_cell.length_a   1.000
_cell.length_b   1.000
_cell.length_c   1.000
_cell.angle_alpha   90.00
_cell.angle_beta   90.00
_cell.angle_gamma   90.00
#
_symmetry.space_group_name_H-M   'P 1'
#
loop_
_entity.id
_entity.type
_entity.pdbx_description
1 polymer ?
#
loop_
_entity_poly.entity_id
_entity_poly.type
_entity_poly.pdbx_seq_one_letter_code
_entity_poly.pdbx_strand_id
1 'polypeptide(L)'
;AAEGSDWFWWLGADQDSGRDHEFDQLFRQHVARAYQLAGLRAPPELALAAGPPIAVWTFTRKLARVGRDHVFIVRTNCSGSLVWRVDDAEPVRAILAPTGGVLAGARRFQVALGPFSTGKRVRFRFRCNDEECRCVGGCIPDEQSVELA
;
A
#
# COMPACT_ATOMS: atom_id res chain seq x y z
N ALA A 1 16.60 -13.07 15.49
CA ALA A 1 15.50 -12.61 14.62
C ALA A 1 15.77 -11.21 14.06
N ALA A 2 16.06 -10.20 14.89
CA ALA A 2 16.29 -8.83 14.42
C ALA A 2 17.55 -8.61 13.55
N GLU A 3 18.55 -9.49 13.63
CA GLU A 3 19.83 -9.33 12.90
C GLU A 3 19.84 -9.96 11.49
N GLY A 4 18.70 -10.50 11.02
CA GLY A 4 18.62 -11.11 9.70
C GLY A 4 18.87 -10.10 8.58
N SER A 5 19.69 -10.46 7.59
CA SER A 5 19.93 -9.61 6.41
C SER A 5 18.66 -9.35 5.61
N ASP A 6 17.66 -10.23 5.71
CA ASP A 6 16.37 -10.10 5.05
C ASP A 6 15.66 -8.77 5.38
N TRP A 7 15.86 -8.21 6.58
CA TRP A 7 15.30 -6.90 6.93
C TRP A 7 15.85 -5.78 6.06
N PHE A 8 17.15 -5.79 5.81
CA PHE A 8 17.84 -4.80 4.98
C PHE A 8 17.53 -4.99 3.50
N TRP A 9 17.19 -6.21 3.10
CA TRP A 9 16.69 -6.48 1.76
C TRP A 9 15.23 -6.00 1.60
N TRP A 10 14.32 -6.38 2.49
CA TRP A 10 12.90 -5.98 2.41
C TRP A 10 12.66 -4.48 2.56
N LEU A 11 13.49 -3.77 3.34
CA LEU A 11 13.40 -2.32 3.51
C LEU A 11 14.32 -1.54 2.54
N GLY A 12 14.99 -2.24 1.62
CA GLY A 12 15.81 -1.61 0.59
C GLY A 12 14.96 -0.78 -0.37
N ALA A 13 15.45 0.39 -0.78
CA ALA A 13 14.71 1.33 -1.65
C ALA A 13 14.42 0.78 -3.06
N ASP A 14 15.12 -0.28 -3.46
CA ASP A 14 14.98 -1.01 -4.72
C ASP A 14 13.98 -2.17 -4.64
N GLN A 15 13.37 -2.41 -3.48
CA GLN A 15 12.40 -3.48 -3.26
C GLN A 15 11.02 -2.91 -2.93
N ASP A 16 9.96 -3.49 -3.53
CA ASP A 16 8.57 -3.24 -3.14
C ASP A 16 7.89 -4.57 -2.83
N SER A 17 7.88 -4.91 -1.54
CA SER A 17 7.21 -6.13 -1.07
C SER A 17 5.68 -5.98 -1.05
N GLY A 18 5.18 -4.75 -1.11
CA GLY A 18 3.79 -4.39 -0.83
C GLY A 18 3.37 -4.59 0.62
N ARG A 19 4.32 -4.87 1.52
CA ARG A 19 4.08 -5.16 2.95
C ARG A 19 5.09 -4.46 3.85
N ASP A 20 5.74 -3.42 3.36
CA ASP A 20 6.85 -2.77 4.08
C ASP A 20 6.41 -2.26 5.47
N HIS A 21 5.16 -1.82 5.62
CA HIS A 21 4.59 -1.48 6.93
C HIS A 21 4.47 -2.69 7.87
N GLU A 22 4.05 -3.86 7.38
CA GLU A 22 3.99 -5.08 8.20
C GLU A 22 5.40 -5.51 8.62
N PHE A 23 6.37 -5.40 7.71
CA PHE A 23 7.77 -5.72 7.99
C PHE A 23 8.43 -4.72 8.94
N ASP A 24 8.19 -3.42 8.79
CA ASP A 24 8.61 -2.37 9.74
C ASP A 24 8.10 -2.67 11.15
N GLN A 25 6.79 -2.94 11.27
CA GLN A 25 6.19 -3.26 12.56
C GLN A 25 6.83 -4.51 13.18
N LEU A 26 6.99 -5.58 12.40
CA LEU A 26 7.56 -6.83 12.88
C LEU A 26 9.03 -6.68 13.29
N PHE A 27 9.81 -5.94 12.50
CA PHE A 27 11.19 -5.61 12.81
C PHE A 27 11.31 -4.84 14.14
N ARG A 28 10.54 -3.75 14.30
CA ARG A 28 10.53 -2.95 15.53
C ARG A 28 10.11 -3.77 16.75
N GLN A 29 9.13 -4.68 16.60
CA GLN A 29 8.74 -5.61 17.67
C GLN A 29 9.89 -6.54 18.08
N HIS A 30 10.66 -7.06 17.10
CA HIS A 30 11.82 -7.88 17.41
C HIS A 30 12.93 -7.10 18.13
N VAL A 31 13.19 -5.86 17.72
CA VAL A 31 14.16 -4.98 18.41
C VAL A 31 13.68 -4.68 19.83
N ALA A 32 12.43 -4.25 20.01
CA ALA A 32 11.86 -3.97 21.33
C ALA A 32 11.92 -5.20 22.26
N ARG A 33 11.67 -6.40 21.71
CA ARG A 33 11.78 -7.65 22.47
C ARG A 33 13.22 -7.94 22.90
N ALA A 34 14.21 -7.62 22.08
CA ALA A 34 15.62 -7.77 22.45
C ALA A 34 16.00 -6.89 23.66
N TYR A 35 15.55 -5.62 23.68
CA TYR A 35 15.73 -4.74 24.84
C TYR A 35 15.11 -5.34 26.11
N GLN A 36 13.86 -5.81 26.03
CA GLN A 36 13.18 -6.43 27.16
C GLN A 36 13.92 -7.66 27.69
N LEU A 37 14.41 -8.53 26.80
CA LEU A 37 15.17 -9.72 27.19
C LEU A 37 16.52 -9.38 27.82
N ALA A 38 17.12 -8.24 27.44
CA ALA A 38 18.31 -7.69 28.08
C ALA A 38 18.03 -6.97 29.41
N GLY A 39 16.77 -6.93 29.88
CA GLY A 39 16.38 -6.19 31.09
C GLY A 39 16.38 -4.67 30.91
N LEU A 40 16.44 -4.19 29.67
CA LEU A 40 16.46 -2.77 29.32
C LEU A 40 15.08 -2.28 28.90
N ARG A 41 14.82 -0.99 29.12
CA ARG A 41 13.63 -0.33 28.57
C ARG A 41 13.83 -0.09 27.07
N ALA A 42 12.88 -0.54 26.26
CA ALA A 42 12.87 -0.24 24.83
C ALA A 42 12.71 1.28 24.58
N PRO A 43 13.48 1.87 23.65
CA PRO A 43 13.29 3.26 23.24
C PRO A 43 11.84 3.51 22.75
N PRO A 44 11.19 4.62 23.17
CA PRO A 44 9.81 4.92 22.78
C PRO A 44 9.64 5.10 21.26
N GLU A 45 10.71 5.45 20.54
CA GLU A 45 10.74 5.59 19.09
C GLU A 45 10.41 4.27 18.38
N LEU A 46 10.68 3.11 19.00
CA LEU A 46 10.30 1.81 18.44
C LEU A 46 8.78 1.61 18.38
N ALA A 47 7.99 2.43 19.08
CA ALA A 47 6.52 2.41 18.96
C ALA A 47 6.02 3.23 17.75
N LEU A 48 6.85 4.13 17.20
CA LEU A 48 6.51 4.98 16.07
C LEU A 48 6.73 4.21 14.76
N ALA A 49 5.80 4.33 13.82
CA ALA A 49 6.01 3.82 12.47
C ALA A 49 7.06 4.68 11.75
N ALA A 50 7.94 4.05 10.98
CA ALA A 50 9.02 4.76 10.28
C ALA A 50 8.54 5.59 9.07
N GLY A 51 7.31 5.34 8.57
CA GLY A 51 6.76 6.00 7.39
C GLY A 51 5.33 6.52 7.58
N PRO A 52 4.79 7.26 6.59
CA PRO A 52 3.41 7.71 6.62
C PRO A 52 2.46 6.51 6.69
N PRO A 53 1.31 6.62 7.38
CA PRO A 53 0.40 5.49 7.47
C PRO A 53 -0.16 5.14 6.08
N ILE A 54 -0.35 3.84 5.83
CA ILE A 54 -0.75 3.33 4.51
C ILE A 54 -2.20 2.87 4.56
N ALA A 55 -3.00 3.37 3.63
CA ALA A 55 -4.39 2.96 3.45
C ALA A 55 -4.53 2.12 2.18
N VAL A 56 -4.80 0.82 2.32
CA VAL A 56 -4.94 -0.10 1.18
C VAL A 56 -6.41 -0.35 0.86
N TRP A 57 -6.83 0.04 -0.34
CA TRP A 57 -8.13 -0.30 -0.92
C TRP A 57 -8.00 -1.49 -1.87
N THR A 58 -8.95 -2.42 -1.77
CA THR A 58 -9.10 -3.55 -2.71
C THR A 58 -10.57 -3.74 -3.05
N PHE A 59 -10.87 -4.55 -4.08
CA PHE A 59 -12.26 -4.89 -4.43
C PHE A 59 -13.05 -5.52 -3.27
N THR A 60 -12.37 -6.24 -2.37
CA THR A 60 -12.97 -6.88 -1.18
C THR A 60 -12.87 -6.02 0.08
N ARG A 61 -12.01 -5.01 0.11
CA ARG A 61 -11.83 -4.08 1.23
C ARG A 61 -11.95 -2.64 0.71
N LYS A 62 -13.19 -2.17 0.65
CA LYS A 62 -13.49 -0.81 0.21
C LYS A 62 -13.42 0.17 1.37
N LEU A 63 -12.38 0.99 1.41
CA LEU A 63 -12.27 2.09 2.37
C LEU A 63 -13.21 3.23 1.99
N ALA A 64 -14.00 3.74 2.93
CA ALA A 64 -14.86 4.91 2.71
C ALA A 64 -14.11 6.24 2.93
N ARG A 65 -13.09 6.23 3.80
CA ARG A 65 -12.30 7.41 4.16
C ARG A 65 -10.82 7.08 4.28
N VAL A 66 -9.97 8.05 3.96
CA VAL A 66 -8.51 7.99 4.05
C VAL A 66 -7.98 9.33 4.56
N GLY A 67 -7.08 9.29 5.53
CA GLY A 67 -6.34 10.45 6.00
C GLY A 67 -5.56 11.15 4.89
N ARG A 68 -5.53 12.48 4.89
CA ARG A 68 -4.81 13.28 3.87
C ARG A 68 -3.30 13.02 3.82
N ASP A 69 -2.71 12.67 4.95
CA ASP A 69 -1.30 12.32 5.12
C ASP A 69 -0.99 10.85 4.81
N HIS A 70 -2.01 10.03 4.53
CA HIS A 70 -1.79 8.63 4.17
C HIS A 70 -1.29 8.46 2.75
N VAL A 71 -0.48 7.41 2.56
CA VAL A 71 -0.25 6.84 1.24
C VAL A 71 -1.45 5.95 0.91
N PHE A 72 -2.23 6.36 -0.10
CA PHE A 72 -3.44 5.63 -0.48
C PHE A 72 -3.13 4.64 -1.61
N ILE A 73 -3.10 3.35 -1.29
CA ILE A 73 -2.78 2.29 -2.25
C ILE A 73 -4.07 1.68 -2.79
N VAL A 74 -4.23 1.69 -4.11
CA VAL A 74 -5.21 0.86 -4.80
C VAL A 74 -4.52 -0.42 -5.25
N ARG A 75 -4.94 -1.56 -4.70
CA ARG A 75 -4.34 -2.87 -4.96
C ARG A 75 -5.35 -3.84 -5.59
N THR A 76 -4.90 -4.55 -6.61
CA THR A 76 -5.70 -5.52 -7.35
C THR A 76 -4.89 -6.80 -7.60
N ASN A 77 -5.56 -7.84 -8.09
CA ASN A 77 -4.92 -9.09 -8.53
C ASN A 77 -4.70 -9.13 -10.05
N CYS A 78 -4.96 -8.03 -10.76
CA CYS A 78 -4.89 -7.96 -12.22
C CYS A 78 -4.00 -6.79 -12.64
N SER A 79 -3.24 -6.96 -13.72
CA SER A 79 -2.57 -5.81 -14.32
C SER A 79 -3.63 -4.85 -14.90
N GLY A 80 -3.29 -3.57 -14.96
CA GLY A 80 -4.25 -2.59 -15.43
C GLY A 80 -3.81 -1.16 -15.24
N SER A 81 -4.75 -0.28 -15.54
CA SER A 81 -4.61 1.15 -15.36
C SER A 81 -5.66 1.70 -14.41
N LEU A 82 -5.29 2.72 -13.67
CA LEU A 82 -6.18 3.51 -12.84
C LEU A 82 -6.31 4.90 -13.47
N VAL A 83 -7.54 5.39 -13.62
CA VAL A 83 -7.80 6.80 -13.87
C VAL A 83 -8.38 7.37 -12.58
N TRP A 84 -7.78 8.43 -12.04
CA TRP A 84 -8.19 8.99 -10.75
C TRP A 84 -8.08 10.50 -10.73
N ARG A 85 -8.83 11.14 -9.83
CA ARG A 85 -8.83 12.58 -9.61
C ARG A 85 -9.17 12.91 -8.18
N VAL A 86 -8.72 14.08 -7.73
CA VAL A 86 -9.16 14.69 -6.47
C VAL A 86 -10.23 15.71 -6.79
N ASP A 87 -11.41 15.57 -6.17
CA ASP A 87 -12.60 16.37 -6.43
C ASP A 87 -12.87 16.52 -7.94
N ASP A 88 -12.79 17.75 -8.46
CA ASP A 88 -13.04 18.10 -9.87
C ASP A 88 -11.75 18.49 -10.62
N ALA A 89 -10.59 18.12 -10.08
CA ALA A 89 -9.31 18.28 -10.78
C ALA A 89 -9.22 17.36 -12.02
N GLU A 90 -8.28 17.68 -12.90
CA GLU A 90 -8.02 16.90 -14.11
C GLU A 90 -7.66 15.44 -13.76
N PRO A 91 -8.31 14.44 -14.37
CA PRO A 91 -8.00 13.04 -14.12
C PRO A 91 -6.60 12.65 -14.57
N VAL A 92 -5.89 11.98 -13.68
CA VAL A 92 -4.57 11.40 -13.92
C VAL A 92 -4.70 9.91 -14.19
N ARG A 93 -4.01 9.43 -15.22
CA ARG A 93 -3.88 8.01 -15.51
C ARG A 93 -2.58 7.48 -14.90
N ALA A 94 -2.66 6.35 -14.21
CA ALA A 94 -1.52 5.61 -13.68
C ALA A 94 -1.61 4.13 -14.09
N ILE A 95 -0.45 3.49 -14.28
CA ILE A 95 -0.36 2.04 -14.49
C ILE A 95 -0.05 1.38 -13.15
N LEU A 96 -0.74 0.29 -12.84
CA LEU A 96 -0.44 -0.44 -11.61
C LEU A 96 0.86 -1.23 -11.79
N ALA A 97 1.80 -1.04 -10.88
CA ALA A 97 3.05 -1.77 -10.83
C ALA A 97 2.85 -3.16 -10.21
N PRO A 98 3.55 -4.19 -10.69
CA PRO A 98 3.55 -5.50 -10.04
C PRO A 98 4.10 -5.40 -8.62
N THR A 99 3.58 -6.22 -7.71
CA THR A 99 4.00 -6.23 -6.30
C THR A 99 4.39 -7.63 -5.86
N GLY A 100 5.48 -7.74 -5.10
CA GLY A 100 6.01 -9.01 -4.59
C GLY A 100 7.40 -9.34 -5.14
N GLY A 101 8.10 -10.24 -4.46
CA GLY A 101 9.49 -10.59 -4.78
C GLY A 101 9.66 -11.27 -6.14
N VAL A 102 10.83 -11.07 -6.74
CA VAL A 102 11.21 -11.47 -8.11
C VAL A 102 10.94 -12.95 -8.42
N LEU A 103 10.99 -13.82 -7.41
CA LEU A 103 10.84 -15.28 -7.56
C LEU A 103 9.39 -15.79 -7.45
N ALA A 104 8.47 -15.03 -6.89
CA ALA A 104 7.10 -15.51 -6.60
C ALA A 104 6.13 -15.34 -7.79
N GLY A 105 6.53 -14.58 -8.81
CA GLY A 105 5.65 -14.11 -9.88
C GLY A 105 4.67 -13.02 -9.38
N ALA A 106 4.43 -12.01 -10.21
CA ALA A 106 3.52 -10.92 -9.85
C ALA A 106 2.06 -11.37 -9.92
N ARG A 107 1.47 -11.71 -8.76
CA ARG A 107 0.03 -12.01 -8.63
C ARG A 107 -0.79 -10.82 -8.13
N ARG A 108 -0.12 -9.71 -7.80
CA ARG A 108 -0.73 -8.49 -7.28
C ARG A 108 -0.12 -7.30 -7.98
N PHE A 109 -0.95 -6.28 -8.14
CA PHE A 109 -0.58 -5.03 -8.76
C PHE A 109 -1.11 -3.89 -7.92
N GLN A 110 -0.35 -2.81 -7.82
CA GLN A 110 -0.73 -1.66 -7.02
C GLN A 110 -0.27 -0.34 -7.61
N VAL A 111 -0.95 0.73 -7.20
CA VAL A 111 -0.48 2.09 -7.41
C VAL A 111 -0.71 2.86 -6.12
N ALA A 112 0.29 3.63 -5.71
CA ALA A 112 0.17 4.58 -4.61
C ALA A 112 -0.35 5.91 -5.15
N LEU A 113 -1.36 6.46 -4.46
CA LEU A 113 -1.94 7.77 -4.70
C LEU A 113 -1.65 8.68 -3.52
N GLY A 114 -1.63 9.99 -3.78
CA GLY A 114 -1.30 10.98 -2.76
C GLY A 114 0.20 11.02 -2.42
N PRO A 115 0.59 11.58 -1.26
CA PRO A 115 -0.28 12.17 -0.23
C PRO A 115 -1.13 13.34 -0.78
N PHE A 116 -2.26 13.63 -0.14
CA PHE A 116 -3.23 14.60 -0.65
C PHE A 116 -3.12 15.93 0.11
N SER A 117 -2.49 16.92 -0.51
CA SER A 117 -2.31 18.25 0.10
C SER A 117 -3.61 19.04 0.23
N THR A 118 -4.55 18.84 -0.70
CA THR A 118 -5.84 19.54 -0.76
C THR A 118 -6.94 18.61 -1.27
N GLY A 119 -8.19 19.05 -1.09
CA GLY A 119 -9.37 18.35 -1.60
C GLY A 119 -10.14 17.54 -0.55
N LYS A 120 -11.31 17.06 -0.96
CA LYS A 120 -12.29 16.40 -0.08
C LYS A 120 -12.51 14.94 -0.42
N ARG A 121 -12.26 14.52 -1.66
CA ARG A 121 -12.55 13.17 -2.12
C ARG A 121 -11.66 12.76 -3.28
N VAL A 122 -11.22 11.50 -3.26
CA VAL A 122 -10.56 10.86 -4.39
C VAL A 122 -11.59 10.02 -5.12
N ARG A 123 -11.72 10.23 -6.43
CA ARG A 123 -12.51 9.38 -7.33
C ARG A 123 -11.55 8.61 -8.22
N PHE A 124 -11.77 7.31 -8.39
CA PHE A 124 -10.93 6.49 -9.25
C PHE A 124 -11.70 5.37 -9.95
N ARG A 125 -11.21 4.98 -11.12
CA ARG A 125 -11.74 3.88 -11.92
C ARG A 125 -10.60 3.00 -12.39
N PHE A 126 -10.71 1.70 -12.12
CA PHE A 126 -9.77 0.70 -12.58
C PHE A 126 -10.20 0.12 -13.93
N ARG A 127 -9.23 -0.13 -14.82
CA ARG A 127 -9.41 -0.85 -16.07
C ARG A 127 -8.36 -1.95 -16.18
N CYS A 128 -8.82 -3.21 -16.26
CA CYS A 128 -7.97 -4.36 -16.49
C CYS A 128 -7.34 -4.29 -17.89
N ASN A 129 -6.07 -4.70 -18.03
CA ASN A 129 -5.35 -4.72 -19.31
C ASN A 129 -5.26 -6.12 -19.95
N ASP A 130 -5.75 -7.17 -19.27
CA ASP A 130 -5.62 -8.55 -19.74
C ASP A 130 -6.77 -8.92 -20.71
N GLU A 131 -6.44 -9.51 -21.87
CA GLU A 131 -7.43 -10.03 -22.82
C GLU A 131 -8.16 -11.26 -22.27
N GLU A 132 -7.51 -12.03 -21.39
CA GLU A 132 -8.10 -13.13 -20.64
C GLU A 132 -8.56 -12.71 -19.25
N CYS A 133 -8.83 -11.42 -19.00
CA CYS A 133 -9.41 -10.96 -17.74
C CYS A 133 -10.81 -11.58 -17.58
N ARG A 134 -10.85 -12.84 -17.13
CA ARG A 134 -12.03 -13.59 -16.73
C ARG A 134 -12.44 -12.97 -15.41
N CYS A 135 -13.01 -11.77 -15.47
CA CYS A 135 -13.55 -11.00 -14.36
C CYS A 135 -14.78 -11.72 -13.74
N VAL A 136 -14.71 -13.04 -13.52
CA VAL A 136 -15.80 -13.95 -13.13
C VAL A 136 -16.36 -13.62 -11.74
N GLY A 137 -15.85 -12.61 -11.05
CA GLY A 137 -16.48 -12.16 -9.81
C GLY A 137 -15.92 -10.88 -9.18
N GLY A 138 -15.51 -9.85 -9.93
CA GLY A 138 -15.14 -8.61 -9.23
C GLY A 138 -14.38 -7.50 -9.93
N CYS A 139 -14.24 -7.47 -11.26
CA CYS A 139 -13.78 -6.24 -11.91
C CYS A 139 -14.92 -5.21 -11.84
N ILE A 140 -14.99 -4.45 -10.75
CA ILE A 140 -15.98 -3.38 -10.61
C ILE A 140 -15.55 -2.27 -11.58
N PRO A 141 -16.25 -2.08 -12.72
CA PRO A 141 -15.84 -1.08 -13.71
C PRO A 141 -16.27 0.34 -13.29
N ASP A 142 -17.09 0.44 -12.24
CA ASP A 142 -17.66 1.69 -11.79
C ASP A 142 -16.64 2.56 -11.08
N GLU A 143 -16.82 3.87 -11.22
CA GLU A 143 -16.05 4.85 -10.47
C GLU A 143 -16.26 4.62 -8.96
N GLN A 144 -15.17 4.47 -8.23
CA GLN A 144 -15.15 4.38 -6.78
C GLN A 144 -14.79 5.73 -6.20
N SER A 145 -15.23 6.00 -4.97
CA SER A 145 -14.93 7.26 -4.28
C SER A 145 -14.58 7.04 -2.83
N VAL A 146 -13.59 7.79 -2.35
CA VAL A 146 -13.08 7.73 -0.98
C VAL A 146 -12.91 9.15 -0.45
N GLU A 147 -13.44 9.45 0.73
CA GLU A 147 -13.33 10.78 1.33
C GLU A 147 -11.94 10.99 1.94
N LEU A 148 -11.43 12.22 1.80
CA LEU A 148 -10.19 12.67 2.42
C LEU A 148 -10.51 13.33 3.76
N ALA A 149 -10.11 12.66 4.85
CA ALA A 149 -10.31 13.09 6.22
C ALA A 149 -9.05 13.72 6.80
#